data_AF-A0A967HS95-F1
#
_entry.id   AF-A0A967HS95-F1
#
_cell.length_a   1.000
_cell.length_b   1.000
_cell.length_c   1.000
_cell.angle_alpha   90.00
_cell.angle_beta   90.00
_cell.angle_gamma   90.00
#
_symmetry.space_group_name_H-M   'P 1'
#
loop_
_entity.id
_entity.type
_entity.pdbx_description
1 polymer ?
#
loop_
_entity_poly.entity_id
_entity_poly.type
_entity_poly.pdbx_seq_one_letter_code
_entity_poly.pdbx_strand_id
1 'polypeptide(L)'
;MSRRFELIGKPPALAAVRPEAVIRELEQYLRPRLPREGRGVELRIRVAEALPAVEANQVLLVWALENCVKNSLDALAGRGGRIRLAAFRHDEGVGFLVSDTGPGIDPSVRDRLFEPGVTTKPGGWGVG
;
A
#
# COMPACT_ATOMS: atom_id res chain seq x y z
N MET A 1 -14.20 16.19 4.96
CA MET A 1 -14.26 14.84 5.56
C MET A 1 -14.12 13.83 4.44
N SER A 2 -13.21 12.85 4.58
CA SER A 2 -12.79 11.97 3.48
C SER A 2 -13.91 11.01 3.07
N ARG A 3 -14.33 11.06 1.79
CA ARG A 3 -15.31 10.18 1.10
C ARG A 3 -15.02 8.67 1.26
N ARG A 4 -13.86 8.31 1.81
CA ARG A 4 -13.37 6.95 2.08
C ARG A 4 -14.12 6.27 3.22
N PHE A 5 -14.49 6.99 4.27
CA PHE A 5 -15.21 6.42 5.42
C PHE A 5 -16.64 5.99 5.05
N GLU A 6 -17.24 6.61 4.02
CA GLU A 6 -18.58 6.27 3.52
C GLU A 6 -18.65 4.91 2.80
N LEU A 7 -17.49 4.33 2.46
CA LEU A 7 -17.37 3.04 1.78
C LEU A 7 -17.19 1.86 2.75
N ILE A 8 -16.95 2.14 4.04
CA ILE A 8 -16.81 1.09 5.05
C ILE A 8 -18.18 0.42 5.26
N GLY A 9 -18.25 -0.90 5.06
CA GLY A 9 -19.46 -1.69 5.25
C GLY A 9 -20.47 -1.66 4.09
N LYS A 10 -20.13 -1.04 2.95
CA LYS A 10 -20.94 -1.09 1.71
C LYS A 10 -20.25 -1.91 0.64
N PRO A 11 -21.00 -2.64 -0.22
CA PRO A 11 -20.43 -3.25 -1.42
C PRO A 11 -19.73 -2.17 -2.26
N PRO A 12 -18.44 -2.33 -2.60
CA PRO A 12 -17.74 -1.33 -3.38
C PRO A 12 -18.28 -1.32 -4.81
N ALA A 13 -18.51 -0.12 -5.37
CA ALA A 13 -18.75 0.01 -6.79
C ALA A 13 -17.48 -0.38 -7.54
N LEU A 14 -17.53 -1.47 -8.29
CA LEU A 14 -16.44 -1.96 -9.11
C LEU A 14 -16.51 -1.33 -10.50
N ALA A 15 -15.35 -1.02 -11.06
CA ALA A 15 -15.19 -0.55 -12.42
C ALA A 15 -13.91 -1.14 -13.02
N ALA A 16 -13.76 -1.07 -14.34
CA ALA A 16 -12.51 -1.41 -15.00
C ALA A 16 -11.42 -0.38 -14.62
N VAL A 17 -10.42 -0.83 -13.85
CA VAL A 17 -9.33 -0.01 -13.35
C VAL A 17 -8.02 -0.45 -13.99
N ARG A 18 -7.26 0.52 -14.51
CA ARG A 18 -5.91 0.26 -15.03
C ARG A 18 -4.89 0.29 -13.90
N PRO A 19 -4.05 -0.75 -13.72
CA PRO A 19 -3.05 -0.79 -12.65
C PRO A 19 -2.07 0.39 -12.67
N GLU A 20 -1.74 0.90 -13.86
CA GLU A 20 -0.88 2.07 -14.04
C GLU A 20 -1.51 3.33 -13.41
N ALA A 21 -2.84 3.46 -13.45
CA ALA A 21 -3.55 4.59 -12.87
C ALA A 21 -3.48 4.55 -11.34
N VAL A 22 -3.64 3.37 -10.74
CA VAL A 22 -3.50 3.15 -9.29
C VAL A 22 -2.10 3.52 -8.81
N ILE A 23 -1.06 3.01 -9.49
CA ILE A 23 0.33 3.31 -9.13
C ILE A 23 0.65 4.79 -9.31
N ARG A 24 0.17 5.42 -10.39
CA ARG A 24 0.37 6.85 -10.64
C ARG A 24 -0.27 7.72 -9.56
N GLU A 25 -1.51 7.41 -9.17
CA GLU A 25 -2.20 8.14 -8.11
C GLU A 25 -1.46 8.01 -6.77
N LEU A 26 -1.02 6.80 -6.43
CA LEU A 26 -0.24 6.54 -5.23
C LEU A 26 1.12 7.28 -5.26
N GLU A 27 1.82 7.27 -6.40
CA GLU A 27 3.08 8.00 -6.57
C GLU A 27 2.90 9.51 -6.37
N GLN A 28 1.86 10.10 -6.97
CA GLN A 28 1.52 11.51 -6.82
C GLN A 28 1.20 11.87 -5.36
N TYR A 29 0.58 10.94 -4.62
CA TYR A 29 0.32 11.10 -3.20
C TYR A 29 1.59 11.02 -2.35
N LEU A 30 2.49 10.07 -2.64
CA LEU A 30 3.66 9.76 -1.81
C LEU A 30 4.84 10.71 -2.04
N ARG A 31 5.15 11.07 -3.30
CA ARG A 31 6.34 11.87 -3.64
C ARG A 31 6.48 13.16 -2.84
N PRO A 32 5.42 13.97 -2.62
CA PRO A 32 5.53 15.20 -1.83
C PRO A 32 5.75 14.96 -0.33
N ARG A 33 5.37 13.78 0.17
CA ARG A 33 5.40 13.42 1.61
C ARG A 33 6.70 12.76 2.03
N LEU A 34 7.29 11.96 1.15
CA LEU A 34 8.51 11.19 1.43
C LEU A 34 9.66 12.01 2.04
N PRO A 35 9.99 13.23 1.58
CA PRO A 35 11.07 14.01 2.20
C PRO A 35 10.85 14.34 3.68
N ARG A 36 9.58 14.41 4.12
CA ARG A 36 9.19 14.75 5.50
C ARG A 36 8.97 13.51 6.35
N GLU A 37 8.31 12.50 5.79
CA GLU A 37 7.85 11.31 6.52
C GLU A 37 8.83 10.12 6.43
N GLY A 38 9.69 10.09 5.41
CA GLY A 38 10.61 9.00 5.12
C GLY A 38 12.01 9.50 4.79
N ARG A 39 12.62 10.31 5.67
CA ARG A 39 13.95 10.86 5.44
C ARG A 39 14.95 9.72 5.14
N GLY A 40 15.64 9.82 4.00
CA GLY A 40 16.60 8.80 3.55
C GLY A 40 15.97 7.56 2.91
N VAL A 41 14.65 7.55 2.68
CA VAL A 41 13.95 6.47 1.97
C VAL A 41 13.93 6.74 0.47
N GLU A 42 14.42 5.78 -0.31
CA GLU A 42 14.32 5.75 -1.77
C GLU A 42 13.02 5.05 -2.18
N LEU A 43 12.17 5.72 -2.97
CA LEU A 43 10.99 5.09 -3.59
C LEU A 43 11.36 4.57 -4.98
N ARG A 44 11.21 3.26 -5.21
CA ARG A 44 11.35 2.64 -6.54
C ARG A 44 10.01 2.13 -7.03
N ILE A 45 9.62 2.56 -8.23
CA ILE A 45 8.39 2.13 -8.87
C ILE A 45 8.73 1.31 -10.11
N ARG A 46 8.08 0.15 -10.26
CA ARG A 46 8.17 -0.66 -11.48
C ARG A 46 6.81 -1.22 -11.86
N VAL A 47 6.27 -0.75 -12.98
CA VAL A 47 5.02 -1.27 -13.53
C VAL A 47 5.34 -2.07 -14.78
N ALA A 48 4.86 -3.31 -14.85
CA ALA A 48 4.98 -4.12 -16.06
C ALA A 48 4.18 -3.50 -17.20
N GLU A 49 4.64 -3.69 -18.43
CA GLU A 49 3.94 -3.19 -19.61
C GLU A 49 2.68 -4.02 -19.91
N ALA A 50 1.71 -3.38 -20.56
CA ALA A 50 0.49 -4.03 -21.07
C ALA A 50 -0.27 -4.87 -20.02
N LEU A 51 -0.44 -4.34 -18.81
CA LEU A 51 -1.29 -4.97 -17.81
C LEU A 51 -2.78 -4.82 -18.20
N PRO A 52 -3.59 -5.88 -18.02
CA PRO A 52 -5.02 -5.80 -18.26
C PRO A 52 -5.66 -4.86 -17.23
N ALA A 53 -6.80 -4.27 -17.59
CA ALA A 53 -7.66 -3.66 -16.60
C ALA A 53 -8.26 -4.74 -15.69
N VAL A 54 -8.50 -4.40 -14.43
CA VAL A 54 -9.13 -5.28 -13.43
C VAL A 54 -10.41 -4.67 -12.91
N GLU A 55 -11.41 -5.49 -12.60
CA GLU A 55 -12.62 -5.02 -11.92
C GLU A 55 -12.31 -4.72 -10.45
N ALA A 56 -12.27 -3.44 -10.10
CA ALA A 56 -11.92 -3.01 -8.77
C ALA A 56 -12.53 -1.64 -8.43
N ASN A 57 -12.47 -1.27 -7.15
CA ASN A 57 -12.68 0.11 -6.73
C ASN A 57 -11.31 0.80 -6.58
N GLN A 58 -10.98 1.70 -7.50
CA GLN A 58 -9.69 2.39 -7.52
C GLN A 58 -9.38 3.11 -6.19
N VAL A 59 -10.38 3.76 -5.59
CA VAL A 59 -10.19 4.51 -4.35
C VAL A 59 -9.80 3.58 -3.19
N LEU A 60 -10.46 2.43 -3.08
CA LEU A 60 -10.14 1.44 -2.05
C LEU A 60 -8.79 0.77 -2.30
N LEU A 61 -8.44 0.47 -3.57
CA LEU A 61 -7.12 -0.08 -3.91
C LEU A 61 -5.99 0.90 -3.56
N VAL A 62 -6.11 2.16 -3.95
CA VAL A 62 -5.13 3.20 -3.61
C VAL A 62 -5.00 3.34 -2.10
N TRP A 63 -6.13 3.28 -1.37
CA TRP A 63 -6.11 3.37 0.08
C TRP A 63 -5.44 2.15 0.75
N ALA A 64 -5.71 0.94 0.29
CA ALA A 64 -5.04 -0.26 0.78
C ALA A 64 -3.52 -0.20 0.57
N LEU A 65 -3.08 0.19 -0.63
CA LEU A 65 -1.65 0.34 -0.93
C LEU A 65 -1.02 1.49 -0.13
N GLU A 66 -1.75 2.58 0.09
CA GLU A 66 -1.32 3.69 0.95
C GLU A 66 -1.06 3.20 2.39
N ASN A 67 -1.94 2.36 2.94
CA ASN A 67 -1.74 1.76 4.26
C ASN A 67 -0.49 0.87 4.30
N CYS A 68 -0.28 0.03 3.28
CA CYS A 68 0.93 -0.78 3.17
C CYS A 68 2.19 0.09 3.14
N VAL A 69 2.19 1.20 2.38
CA VAL A 69 3.35 2.11 2.32
C VAL A 69 3.60 2.81 3.65
N LYS A 70 2.54 3.23 4.36
CA LYS A 70 2.70 3.79 5.72
C LYS A 70 3.31 2.77 6.67
N ASN A 71 2.86 1.52 6.61
CA ASN A 71 3.45 0.42 7.38
C ASN A 71 4.94 0.25 7.04
N SER A 72 5.31 0.32 5.76
CA SER A 72 6.72 0.30 5.33
C SER A 72 7.53 1.51 5.81
N LEU A 73 6.97 2.72 5.80
CA LEU A 73 7.64 3.92 6.33
C LEU A 73 7.89 3.81 7.83
N ASP A 74 6.90 3.34 8.59
CA ASP A 74 7.03 3.07 10.02
C ASP A 74 8.07 1.97 10.28
N ALA A 75 8.07 0.91 9.47
CA ALA A 75 9.07 -0.14 9.50
C ALA A 75 10.47 0.35 9.09
N LEU A 76 10.60 1.52 8.46
CA LEU A 76 11.89 2.14 8.18
C LEU A 76 12.25 3.23 9.19
N ALA A 77 11.40 3.60 10.15
CA ALA A 77 11.68 4.37 11.37
C ALA A 77 12.77 5.48 11.26
N GLY A 78 12.85 6.22 10.16
CA GLY A 78 13.87 7.25 9.92
C GLY A 78 15.33 6.78 9.69
N ARG A 79 15.59 5.46 9.65
CA ARG A 79 16.92 4.89 9.31
C ARG A 79 17.26 4.96 7.80
N GLY A 80 16.34 5.48 7.00
CA GLY A 80 16.42 5.42 5.54
C GLY A 80 16.20 4.01 5.01
N GLY A 81 16.43 3.79 3.72
CA GLY A 81 16.26 2.49 3.07
C GLY A 81 15.53 2.60 1.75
N ARG A 82 14.80 1.56 1.36
CA ARG A 82 14.07 1.54 0.10
C ARG A 82 12.68 0.98 0.27
N ILE A 83 11.70 1.63 -0.37
CA ILE A 83 10.37 1.07 -0.61
C ILE A 83 10.24 0.81 -2.10
N ARG A 84 9.81 -0.40 -2.47
CA ARG A 84 9.49 -0.81 -3.83
C ARG A 84 7.98 -0.93 -3.98
N LEU A 85 7.46 -0.20 -4.95
CA LEU A 85 6.10 -0.36 -5.47
C LEU A 85 6.17 -1.03 -6.83
N ALA A 86 5.37 -2.07 -7.04
CA ALA A 86 5.25 -2.68 -8.35
C ALA A 86 3.84 -3.13 -8.66
N ALA A 87 3.53 -3.14 -9.96
CA ALA A 87 2.37 -3.85 -10.51
C ALA A 87 2.89 -4.79 -11.62
N PHE A 88 2.43 -6.03 -11.62
CA PHE A 88 2.92 -7.08 -12.49
C PHE A 88 1.81 -8.07 -12.83
N ARG A 89 1.95 -8.80 -13.94
CA ARG A 89 1.01 -9.87 -14.28
C ARG A 89 1.20 -11.03 -13.30
N HIS A 90 0.09 -11.54 -12.76
CA HIS A 90 0.10 -12.66 -11.83
C HIS A 90 -1.08 -13.57 -12.16
N ASP A 91 -0.79 -14.79 -12.60
CA ASP A 91 -1.79 -15.74 -13.14
C ASP A 91 -2.73 -15.07 -14.16
N GLU A 92 -4.03 -15.19 -13.94
CA GLU A 92 -5.11 -14.58 -14.75
C GLU A 92 -5.37 -13.10 -14.42
N GLY A 93 -4.55 -12.47 -13.59
CA GLY A 93 -4.79 -11.12 -13.09
C GLY A 93 -3.53 -10.26 -12.95
N VAL A 94 -3.61 -9.32 -12.00
CA VAL A 94 -2.55 -8.35 -11.70
C VAL A 94 -2.20 -8.43 -10.23
N GLY A 95 -0.92 -8.59 -9.94
CA GLY A 95 -0.35 -8.48 -8.60
C GLY A 95 0.15 -7.07 -8.34
N PHE A 96 -0.09 -6.57 -7.13
CA PHE A 96 0.57 -5.37 -6.59
C PHE A 96 1.56 -5.78 -5.51
N LEU A 97 2.72 -5.13 -5.48
CA LEU A 97 3.76 -5.36 -4.48
C LEU A 97 4.11 -4.06 -3.79
N VAL A 98 4.09 -4.09 -2.45
CA VAL A 98 4.77 -3.13 -1.58
C VAL A 98 5.80 -3.90 -0.78
N SER A 99 7.06 -3.51 -0.89
CA SER A 99 8.17 -4.15 -0.17
C SER A 99 9.13 -3.11 0.35
N ASP A 100 9.64 -3.28 1.55
CA ASP A 100 10.64 -2.42 2.15
C ASP A 100 11.88 -3.20 2.61
N THR A 101 12.94 -2.44 2.91
CA THR A 101 14.21 -2.96 3.45
C THR A 101 14.28 -2.80 4.96
N GLY A 102 13.15 -2.81 5.65
CA GLY A 102 13.05 -2.75 7.10
C GLY A 102 13.44 -4.07 7.77
N PRO A 103 13.28 -4.16 9.11
CA PRO A 103 13.68 -5.32 9.91
C PRO A 103 12.77 -6.54 9.69
N GLY A 104 11.71 -6.40 8.89
CA GLY A 104 10.68 -7.41 8.71
C GLY A 104 9.66 -7.44 9.86
N ILE A 105 8.78 -8.43 9.78
CA ILE A 105 7.69 -8.65 10.74
C ILE A 105 8.12 -9.72 11.74
N ASP A 106 7.89 -9.48 13.02
CA ASP A 106 8.13 -10.44 14.09
C ASP A 106 7.35 -11.75 13.79
N PRO A 107 8.01 -12.93 13.80
CA PRO A 107 7.34 -14.19 13.50
C PRO A 107 6.12 -14.48 14.37
N SER A 108 6.10 -14.00 15.63
CA SER A 108 5.01 -14.24 16.58
C SER A 108 3.69 -13.58 16.19
N VAL A 109 3.73 -12.53 15.36
CA VAL A 109 2.53 -11.80 14.90
C VAL A 109 2.24 -12.01 13.42
N ARG A 110 3.13 -12.69 12.68
CA ARG A 110 3.05 -12.83 11.22
C ARG A 110 1.73 -13.46 10.76
N ASP A 111 1.32 -14.56 11.38
CA ASP A 111 0.13 -15.32 10.96
C ASP A 111 -1.17 -14.62 11.35
N ARG A 112 -1.09 -13.65 12.27
CA ARG A 112 -2.22 -12.90 12.83
C ARG A 112 -2.28 -11.46 12.35
N LEU A 113 -1.39 -11.07 11.43
CA LEU A 113 -1.20 -9.68 11.01
C LEU A 113 -2.48 -9.04 10.46
N PHE A 114 -3.35 -9.84 9.84
CA PHE A 114 -4.60 -9.40 9.24
C PHE A 114 -5.82 -9.60 10.17
N GLU A 115 -5.61 -10.09 11.39
CA GLU A 115 -6.69 -10.15 12.39
C GLU A 115 -7.00 -8.72 12.90
N PRO A 116 -8.28 -8.34 12.99
CA PRO A 116 -8.66 -7.03 13.51
C PRO A 116 -8.06 -6.76 14.90
N GLY A 117 -7.45 -5.59 15.07
CA GLY A 117 -6.87 -5.15 16.34
C GLY A 117 -5.43 -5.61 16.58
N VAL A 118 -4.84 -6.44 15.71
CA VAL A 118 -3.43 -6.81 15.82
C VAL A 118 -2.54 -5.67 15.31
N THR A 119 -1.64 -5.21 16.18
CA THR A 119 -0.68 -4.14 15.86
C THR A 119 0.55 -4.22 16.76
N THR A 120 1.73 -3.95 16.21
CA THR A 120 2.97 -3.77 16.98
C THR A 120 3.29 -2.30 17.22
N LYS A 121 2.47 -1.38 16.69
CA LYS A 121 2.68 0.07 16.79
C LYS A 121 2.10 0.62 18.11
N PRO A 122 2.85 1.42 18.88
CA PRO A 122 2.32 2.16 20.02
C PRO A 122 1.17 3.08 19.59
N GLY A 123 -0.03 2.89 20.16
CA GLY A 123 -1.23 3.68 19.80
C GLY A 123 -1.85 3.34 18.44
N GLY A 124 -1.41 2.25 17.79
CA GLY A 124 -2.04 1.75 16.58
C GLY A 124 -3.40 1.09 16.86
N TRP A 125 -4.31 1.17 15.91
CA TRP A 125 -5.66 0.61 16.04
C TRP A 125 -5.80 -0.81 15.46
N GLY A 126 -4.79 -1.31 14.74
CA GLY A 126 -4.82 -2.65 14.13
C GLY A 126 -5.91 -2.82 13.06
N VAL A 127 -6.25 -1.75 12.35
CA VAL A 127 -7.30 -1.70 11.29
C VAL A 127 -6.74 -1.26 9.93
N GLY A 128 -5.41 -1.25 9.81
CA GLY A 128 -4.68 -0.75 8.63
C GLY A 128 -4.30 -1.85 7.66
#